data_AF-X1W1A4-F1
#
_entry.id   AF-X1W1A4-F1
#
_cell.length_a   1.000
_cell.length_b   1.000
_cell.length_c   1.000
_cell.angle_alpha   90.00
_cell.angle_beta   90.00
_cell.angle_gamma   90.00
#
_symmetry.space_group_name_H-M   'P 1'
#
loop_
_entity.id
_entity.type
_entity.pdbx_description
1 polymer ?
#
loop_
_entity_poly.entity_id
_entity_poly.type
_entity_poly.pdbx_seq_one_letter_code
_entity_poly.pdbx_strand_id
1 'polypeptide(L)'
;CLKIYVDGESKAYAESGLTGFYENYNNTYIGYEDYISSPVYGAVYFDGRIDDVRVYNMPLHGYDIWELMFSDASVFGVKNSLGKYVACFDSFGNLFLKGKQKTWQEWQEPSGEADEFIIEKNNGAVVYISDSGDLFLKEEGIVIEGQTPEATGTDEFRVQNSDGNDVAIIKAADGYVYLKGKLYENP
;
A
#
# COMPACT_ATOMS: atom_id res chain seq x y z
N CYS A 1 -0.03 21.99 8.00
CA CYS A 1 -0.97 20.87 8.22
C CYS A 1 -0.15 19.69 8.71
N LEU A 2 -0.48 19.13 9.89
CA LEU A 2 0.10 17.88 10.37
C LEU A 2 -0.77 16.74 9.89
N LYS A 3 -0.17 15.68 9.35
CA LYS A 3 -0.86 14.45 8.98
C LYS A 3 -0.21 13.26 9.67
N ILE A 4 -1.02 12.32 10.13
CA ILE A 4 -0.57 11.05 10.70
C ILE A 4 -1.10 9.95 9.81
N TYR A 5 -0.18 9.14 9.31
CA TYR A 5 -0.47 7.96 8.51
C TYR A 5 -0.17 6.72 9.34
N VAL A 6 -1.06 5.73 9.29
CA VAL A 6 -0.87 4.41 9.90
C VAL A 6 -1.18 3.39 8.83
N ASP A 7 -0.25 2.46 8.61
CA ASP A 7 -0.33 1.45 7.56
C ASP A 7 -0.59 2.06 6.17
N GLY A 8 0.07 3.20 5.88
CA GLY A 8 -0.07 3.93 4.62
C GLY A 8 -1.35 4.77 4.50
N GLU A 9 -2.29 4.66 5.44
CA GLU A 9 -3.58 5.36 5.38
C GLU A 9 -3.57 6.59 6.31
N SER A 10 -4.06 7.74 5.82
CA SER A 10 -4.21 8.95 6.65
C SER A 10 -5.24 8.74 7.76
N LYS A 11 -4.79 8.67 9.02
CA LYS A 11 -5.65 8.50 10.19
C LYS A 11 -6.04 9.80 10.87
N ALA A 12 -5.22 10.83 10.75
CA ALA A 12 -5.49 12.14 11.34
C ALA A 12 -4.86 13.25 10.50
N TYR A 13 -5.55 14.40 10.46
CA TYR A 13 -5.04 15.61 9.86
C TYR A 13 -5.46 16.85 10.67
N ALA A 14 -4.61 17.87 10.68
CA ALA A 14 -4.90 19.17 11.26
C ALA A 14 -4.76 20.25 10.18
N GLU A 15 -5.88 20.85 9.77
CA GLU A 15 -5.94 21.87 8.69
C GLU A 15 -5.07 23.08 8.99
N SER A 16 -4.97 23.44 10.27
CA SER A 16 -4.07 24.46 10.78
C SER A 16 -3.30 23.91 11.97
N GLY A 17 -2.03 24.32 12.09
CA GLY A 17 -1.19 24.01 13.24
C GLY A 17 -0.50 25.28 13.68
N LEU A 18 -0.30 25.41 14.99
CA LEU A 18 0.64 26.41 15.50
C LEU A 18 2.02 26.06 14.96
N THR A 19 2.65 27.02 14.29
CA THR A 19 4.06 26.88 13.92
C THR A 19 4.90 27.44 15.04
N GLY A 20 6.02 26.79 15.32
CA GLY A 20 6.98 27.21 16.32
C GLY A 20 8.38 26.97 15.80
N PHE A 21 9.33 27.72 16.34
CA PHE A 21 10.75 27.44 16.11
C PHE A 21 11.19 26.41 17.13
N TYR A 22 11.72 25.29 16.64
CA TYR A 22 12.42 24.34 17.48
C TYR A 22 13.89 24.74 17.51
N GLU A 23 14.30 25.44 18.57
CA GLU A 23 15.70 25.81 18.76
C GLU A 23 16.47 24.60 19.28
N ASN A 24 17.37 24.08 18.43
CA ASN A 24 17.96 22.76 18.51
C ASN A 24 19.10 22.66 19.55
N TYR A 25 18.83 23.02 20.80
CA TYR A 25 19.83 22.93 21.88
C TYR A 25 19.86 21.55 22.56
N ASN A 26 18.84 20.72 22.32
CA ASN A 26 18.69 19.42 22.95
C ASN A 26 18.70 18.30 21.91
N ASN A 27 19.23 17.14 22.30
CA ASN A 27 19.11 15.92 21.51
C ASN A 27 17.63 15.56 21.34
N THR A 28 17.24 15.14 20.14
CA THR A 28 15.95 14.48 19.91
C THR A 28 16.07 13.00 20.27
N TYR A 29 15.16 12.53 21.11
CA TYR A 29 15.09 11.12 21.50
C TYR A 29 13.80 10.49 20.97
N ILE A 30 13.84 9.20 20.69
CA ILE A 30 12.69 8.40 20.25
C ILE A 30 12.51 7.27 21.26
N GLY A 31 11.28 7.11 21.76
CA GLY A 31 10.97 6.10 22.78
C GLY A 31 11.57 6.40 24.15
N TYR A 32 11.82 7.67 24.46
CA TYR A 32 12.35 8.13 25.74
C TYR A 32 11.45 9.23 26.30
N GLU A 33 11.13 9.13 27.59
CA GLU A 33 10.42 10.17 28.32
C GLU A 33 11.20 10.52 29.60
N ASP A 34 11.49 11.81 29.75
CA ASP A 34 12.20 12.35 30.91
C ASP A 34 11.19 12.90 31.93
N TYR A 35 11.04 12.22 33.06
CA TYR A 35 10.25 12.71 34.19
C TYR A 35 11.07 13.66 35.07
N ILE A 36 11.44 14.82 34.52
CA ILE A 36 12.24 15.86 35.24
C ILE A 36 11.54 16.31 36.54
N SER A 37 10.21 16.16 36.65
CA SER A 37 9.43 16.55 37.82
C SER A 37 9.37 15.51 38.95
N SER A 38 9.90 14.29 38.77
CA SER A 38 9.89 13.26 39.81
C SER A 38 11.30 12.72 40.10
N PRO A 39 11.92 13.06 41.24
CA PRO A 39 13.21 12.48 41.63
C PRO A 39 13.13 10.97 41.97
N VAL A 40 11.92 10.38 41.97
CA VAL A 40 11.66 8.97 42.25
C VAL A 40 11.50 8.15 40.97
N TYR A 41 11.02 8.77 39.89
CA TYR A 41 10.78 8.11 38.62
C TYR A 41 11.82 8.67 37.64
N GLY A 42 12.96 7.98 37.52
CA GLY A 42 13.97 8.30 36.51
C GLY A 42 13.40 8.19 35.09
N ALA A 43 14.25 8.41 34.08
CA ALA A 43 13.86 8.25 32.68
C ALA A 43 13.16 6.90 32.42
N VAL A 44 12.06 6.95 31.68
CA VAL A 44 11.35 5.75 31.21
C VAL A 44 11.57 5.58 29.72
N TYR A 45 11.69 4.33 29.31
CA TYR A 45 11.91 3.94 27.92
C TYR A 45 10.68 3.21 27.40
N PHE A 46 10.40 3.38 26.12
CA PHE A 46 9.37 2.63 25.42
C PHE A 46 9.72 1.13 25.44
N ASP A 47 8.86 0.32 26.04
CA ASP A 47 9.01 -1.14 26.15
C ASP A 47 8.49 -1.88 24.91
N GLY A 48 8.75 -1.32 23.73
CA GLY A 48 8.33 -1.87 22.45
C GLY A 48 9.45 -1.85 21.41
N ARG A 49 9.14 -2.33 20.21
CA ARG A 49 10.07 -2.29 19.08
C ARG A 49 9.84 -1.04 18.24
N ILE A 50 10.93 -0.38 17.90
CA ILE A 50 10.98 0.70 16.92
C ILE A 50 12.04 0.30 15.90
N ASP A 51 11.72 0.41 14.62
CA ASP A 51 12.63 0.12 13.52
C ASP A 51 12.42 1.15 12.40
N ASP A 52 13.39 1.23 11.48
CA ASP A 52 13.38 2.03 10.26
C ASP A 52 12.94 3.51 10.44
N VAL A 53 13.51 4.16 11.45
CA VAL A 53 13.25 5.58 11.69
C VAL A 53 13.90 6.45 10.61
N ARG A 54 13.07 7.21 9.90
CA ARG A 54 13.50 8.18 8.88
C ARG A 54 12.97 9.57 9.20
N VAL A 55 13.81 10.59 8.98
CA VAL A 55 13.43 12.00 9.12
C VAL A 55 13.71 12.73 7.81
N TYR A 56 12.68 13.41 7.30
CA TYR A 56 12.74 14.10 6.01
C TYR A 56 12.71 15.61 6.22
N ASN A 57 13.53 16.33 5.46
CA ASN A 57 13.54 17.79 5.44
C ASN A 57 12.51 18.36 4.43
N MET A 58 11.55 17.56 4.02
CA MET A 58 10.48 17.93 3.09
C MET A 58 9.17 17.26 3.50
N PRO A 59 8.02 17.88 3.20
CA PRO A 59 6.73 17.24 3.40
C PRO A 59 6.59 16.04 2.45
N LEU A 60 6.14 14.91 2.99
CA LEU A 60 5.76 13.74 2.22
C LEU A 60 4.25 13.74 1.95
N HIS A 61 3.86 13.32 0.76
CA HIS A 61 2.47 13.02 0.41
C HIS A 61 2.15 11.55 0.75
N GLY A 62 0.86 11.18 0.75
CA GLY A 62 0.42 9.81 1.06
C GLY A 62 1.13 8.76 0.20
N TYR A 63 1.18 9.00 -1.11
CA TYR A 63 1.92 8.16 -2.05
C TYR A 63 3.43 8.05 -1.76
N ASP A 64 4.10 9.12 -1.28
CA ASP A 64 5.52 9.05 -0.93
C ASP A 64 5.73 8.11 0.27
N ILE A 65 4.84 8.20 1.27
CA ILE A 65 4.85 7.33 2.46
C ILE A 65 4.63 5.87 2.05
N TRP A 66 3.68 5.64 1.16
CA TRP A 66 3.41 4.33 0.60
C TRP A 66 4.64 3.76 -0.13
N GLU A 67 5.25 4.51 -1.05
CA GLU A 67 6.45 4.06 -1.79
C GLU A 67 7.59 3.69 -0.82
N LEU A 68 7.77 4.46 0.26
CA LEU A 68 8.76 4.17 1.29
C LEU A 68 8.44 2.88 2.05
N MET A 69 7.20 2.68 2.50
CA MET A 69 6.77 1.45 3.20
C MET A 69 7.03 0.19 2.38
N PHE A 70 6.84 0.25 1.06
CA PHE A 70 7.00 -0.90 0.17
C PHE A 70 8.40 -1.06 -0.42
N SER A 71 9.25 -0.03 -0.33
CA SER A 71 10.63 -0.14 -0.81
C SER A 71 11.46 -1.17 -0.04
N ASP A 72 11.08 -1.47 1.20
CA ASP A 72 11.82 -2.35 2.11
C ASP A 72 11.06 -3.66 2.46
N ALA A 73 9.84 -3.83 1.98
CA ALA A 73 9.01 -5.00 2.25
C ALA A 73 9.12 -6.06 1.14
N SER A 74 9.02 -7.35 1.50
CA SER A 74 8.91 -8.46 0.54
C SER A 74 7.51 -8.47 -0.09
N VAL A 75 7.28 -7.54 -1.02
CA VAL A 75 5.99 -7.35 -1.69
C VAL A 75 6.07 -7.65 -3.17
N PHE A 76 4.97 -8.13 -3.74
CA PHE A 76 4.78 -8.09 -5.18
C PHE A 76 4.27 -6.70 -5.55
N GLY A 77 4.99 -6.00 -6.42
CA GLY A 77 4.60 -4.65 -6.85
C GLY A 77 4.71 -4.47 -8.36
N VAL A 78 3.75 -3.74 -8.90
CA VAL A 78 3.73 -3.30 -10.30
C VAL A 78 4.36 -1.92 -10.37
N LYS A 79 5.32 -1.73 -11.29
CA LYS A 79 5.98 -0.46 -11.52
C LYS A 79 5.72 0.01 -12.94
N ASN A 80 5.60 1.33 -13.13
CA ASN A 80 5.57 1.92 -14.47
C ASN A 80 6.99 2.09 -15.05
N SER A 81 7.11 2.64 -16.27
CA SER A 81 8.39 2.90 -16.96
C SER A 81 9.36 3.77 -16.17
N LEU A 82 8.87 4.61 -15.26
CA LEU A 82 9.71 5.45 -14.40
C LEU A 82 10.27 4.68 -13.20
N GLY A 83 9.98 3.37 -13.08
CA GLY A 83 10.38 2.53 -11.96
C GLY A 83 9.61 2.82 -10.68
N LYS A 84 8.49 3.55 -10.76
CA LYS A 84 7.64 3.93 -9.63
C LYS A 84 6.54 2.90 -9.44
N TYR A 85 6.32 2.47 -8.20
CA TYR A 85 5.26 1.53 -7.87
C TYR A 85 3.88 2.15 -8.15
N VAL A 86 3.03 1.48 -8.91
CA VAL A 86 1.65 1.93 -9.23
C VAL A 86 0.60 1.03 -8.59
N ALA A 87 0.99 -0.18 -8.21
CA ALA A 87 0.23 -1.06 -7.34
C ALA A 87 1.17 -1.97 -6.54
N CYS A 88 0.73 -2.44 -5.37
CA CYS A 88 1.45 -3.48 -4.64
C CYS A 88 0.51 -4.35 -3.80
N PHE A 89 0.96 -5.58 -3.56
CA PHE A 89 0.33 -6.53 -2.64
C PHE A 89 1.25 -6.75 -1.45
N ASP A 90 0.73 -6.56 -0.24
CA ASP A 90 1.48 -6.86 0.98
C ASP A 90 1.34 -8.33 1.43
N SER A 91 2.07 -8.70 2.48
CA SER A 91 2.05 -10.06 3.05
C SER A 91 0.72 -10.45 3.69
N PHE A 92 -0.17 -9.49 3.93
CA PHE A 92 -1.50 -9.72 4.49
C PHE A 92 -2.58 -9.84 3.41
N GLY A 93 -2.22 -9.62 2.14
CA GLY A 93 -3.15 -9.65 1.02
C GLY A 93 -3.90 -8.34 0.83
N ASN A 94 -3.37 -7.23 1.34
CA ASN A 94 -3.87 -5.92 0.97
C ASN A 94 -3.36 -5.56 -0.42
N LEU A 95 -4.23 -5.01 -1.26
CA LEU A 95 -3.88 -4.42 -2.56
C LEU A 95 -3.94 -2.91 -2.43
N PHE A 96 -2.85 -2.24 -2.77
CA PHE A 96 -2.79 -0.79 -2.80
C PHE A 96 -2.62 -0.33 -4.24
N LEU A 97 -3.44 0.65 -4.65
CA LEU A 97 -3.46 1.24 -5.97
C LEU A 97 -3.15 2.73 -5.88
N LYS A 98 -2.22 3.19 -6.71
CA LYS A 98 -1.99 4.63 -6.88
C LYS A 98 -3.23 5.32 -7.46
N GLY A 99 -3.90 4.65 -8.39
CA GLY A 99 -5.15 5.09 -8.99
C GLY A 99 -6.37 4.53 -8.27
N LYS A 100 -7.36 4.13 -9.05
CA LYS A 100 -8.63 3.57 -8.59
C LYS A 100 -8.96 2.27 -9.31
N GLN A 101 -9.74 1.42 -8.66
CA GLN A 101 -10.53 0.41 -9.33
C GLN A 101 -11.51 1.09 -10.29
N LYS A 102 -11.54 0.55 -11.51
CA LYS A 102 -12.46 0.90 -12.58
C LYS A 102 -13.44 -0.24 -12.76
N THR A 103 -14.71 0.15 -12.84
CA THR A 103 -15.80 -0.79 -13.09
C THR A 103 -15.77 -1.27 -14.54
N TRP A 104 -16.47 -2.36 -14.84
CA TRP A 104 -16.56 -2.87 -16.20
C TRP A 104 -17.19 -1.86 -17.18
N GLN A 105 -18.01 -0.93 -16.69
CA GLN A 105 -18.56 0.18 -17.49
C GLN A 105 -17.50 1.22 -17.88
N GLU A 106 -16.42 1.32 -17.10
CA GLU A 106 -15.27 2.17 -17.35
C GLU A 106 -14.15 1.44 -18.09
N TRP A 107 -14.37 0.17 -18.48
CA TRP A 107 -13.37 -0.64 -19.16
C TRP A 107 -12.85 0.05 -20.42
N GLN A 108 -11.54 0.13 -20.49
CA GLN A 108 -10.79 0.51 -21.69
C GLN A 108 -9.84 -0.64 -21.96
N GLU A 109 -9.68 -1.04 -23.23
CA GLU A 109 -8.67 -2.05 -23.55
C GLU A 109 -7.29 -1.50 -23.16
N PRO A 110 -6.40 -2.34 -22.58
CA PRO A 110 -5.04 -1.92 -22.28
C PRO A 110 -4.37 -1.39 -23.55
N SER A 111 -3.57 -0.35 -23.38
CA SER A 111 -2.87 0.28 -24.50
C SER A 111 -1.86 -0.68 -25.17
N GLY A 112 -1.45 -1.73 -24.45
CA GLY A 112 -0.42 -2.66 -24.89
C GLY A 112 0.98 -2.08 -24.74
N GLU A 113 1.11 -0.93 -24.06
CA GLU A 113 2.38 -0.36 -23.68
C GLU A 113 3.05 -1.22 -22.61
N ALA A 114 4.39 -1.19 -22.57
CA ALA A 114 5.18 -2.06 -21.70
C ALA A 114 5.00 -1.82 -20.18
N ASP A 115 4.22 -0.81 -19.81
CA ASP A 115 4.07 -0.31 -18.44
C ASP A 115 2.78 -0.79 -17.75
N GLU A 116 2.03 -1.66 -18.42
CA GLU A 116 0.80 -2.24 -17.89
C GLU A 116 1.06 -3.65 -17.35
N PHE A 117 0.45 -3.98 -16.21
CA PHE A 117 0.39 -5.36 -15.75
C PHE A 117 -0.93 -5.98 -16.19
N ILE A 118 -0.86 -6.87 -17.18
CA ILE A 118 -2.04 -7.41 -17.85
C ILE A 118 -2.18 -8.91 -17.53
N ILE A 119 -3.39 -9.32 -17.16
CA ILE A 119 -3.79 -10.71 -17.07
C ILE A 119 -4.77 -11.00 -18.22
N GLU A 120 -4.39 -11.95 -19.06
CA GLU A 120 -5.12 -12.29 -20.27
C GLU A 120 -5.74 -13.70 -20.20
N LYS A 121 -6.85 -13.86 -20.92
CA LYS A 121 -7.46 -15.16 -21.22
C LYS A 121 -7.84 -15.20 -22.70
N ASN A 122 -7.47 -16.28 -23.39
CA ASN A 122 -7.78 -16.48 -24.81
C ASN A 122 -7.38 -15.28 -25.71
N ASN A 123 -6.21 -14.68 -25.46
CA ASN A 123 -5.69 -13.49 -26.16
C ASN A 123 -6.49 -12.20 -25.94
N GLY A 124 -7.24 -12.10 -24.84
CA GLY A 124 -7.90 -10.86 -24.43
C GLY A 124 -7.58 -10.54 -22.98
N ALA A 125 -7.29 -9.27 -22.69
CA ALA A 125 -7.15 -8.79 -21.32
C ALA A 125 -8.46 -8.98 -20.55
N VAL A 126 -8.34 -9.41 -19.29
CA VAL A 126 -9.46 -9.61 -18.35
C VAL A 126 -9.32 -8.70 -17.14
N VAL A 127 -8.09 -8.53 -16.67
CA VAL A 127 -7.72 -7.59 -15.61
C VAL A 127 -6.43 -6.91 -16.02
N TYR A 128 -6.31 -5.61 -15.81
CA TYR A 128 -5.00 -4.96 -15.90
C TYR A 128 -4.87 -3.79 -14.94
N ILE A 129 -3.61 -3.46 -14.63
CA ILE A 129 -3.23 -2.26 -13.89
C ILE A 129 -2.50 -1.34 -14.86
N SER A 130 -3.01 -0.11 -15.03
CA SER A 130 -2.42 0.89 -15.92
C SER A 130 -1.13 1.51 -15.36
N ASP A 131 -0.44 2.29 -16.19
CA ASP A 131 0.73 3.10 -15.80
C ASP A 131 0.42 4.20 -14.75
N SER A 132 -0.85 4.61 -14.67
CA SER A 132 -1.39 5.51 -13.63
C SER A 132 -1.70 4.78 -12.33
N GLY A 133 -1.78 3.44 -12.36
CA GLY A 133 -2.16 2.60 -11.23
C GLY A 133 -3.66 2.42 -11.06
N ASP A 134 -4.46 2.65 -12.11
CA ASP A 134 -5.86 2.28 -12.13
C ASP A 134 -6.00 0.76 -12.39
N LEU A 135 -6.86 0.08 -11.65
CA LEU A 135 -7.17 -1.34 -11.82
C LEU A 135 -8.44 -1.49 -12.63
N PHE A 136 -8.35 -2.07 -13.83
CA PHE A 136 -9.50 -2.32 -14.70
C PHE A 136 -9.93 -3.78 -14.61
N LEU A 137 -11.24 -4.00 -14.47
CA LEU A 137 -11.86 -5.32 -14.39
C LEU A 137 -12.89 -5.47 -15.51
N LYS A 138 -12.76 -6.51 -16.33
CA LYS A 138 -13.68 -6.80 -17.44
C LYS A 138 -14.88 -7.62 -16.97
N GLU A 139 -15.95 -7.66 -17.78
CA GLU A 139 -17.06 -8.64 -17.66
C GLU A 139 -17.67 -8.78 -16.25
N GLU A 140 -18.03 -7.66 -15.62
CA GLU A 140 -18.58 -7.64 -14.25
C GLU A 140 -17.61 -8.09 -13.14
N GLY A 141 -16.30 -8.13 -13.46
CA GLY A 141 -15.25 -8.35 -12.47
C GLY A 141 -15.34 -7.40 -11.29
N ILE A 142 -15.16 -7.94 -10.09
CA ILE A 142 -15.18 -7.20 -8.82
C ILE A 142 -13.98 -7.55 -7.96
N VAL A 143 -13.62 -6.63 -7.06
CA VAL A 143 -12.70 -6.90 -5.95
C VAL A 143 -13.52 -7.41 -4.76
N ILE A 144 -13.11 -8.56 -4.21
CA ILE A 144 -13.72 -9.20 -3.06
C ILE A 144 -12.70 -9.19 -1.93
N GLU A 145 -12.98 -8.42 -0.88
CA GLU A 145 -12.08 -8.19 0.26
C GLU A 145 -12.41 -9.09 1.47
N GLY A 146 -11.42 -9.30 2.34
CA GLY A 146 -11.61 -9.96 3.63
C GLY A 146 -11.93 -11.46 3.54
N GLN A 147 -11.70 -12.11 2.40
CA GLN A 147 -11.91 -13.54 2.21
C GLN A 147 -10.58 -14.24 1.96
N THR A 148 -10.38 -15.43 2.55
CA THR A 148 -9.20 -16.24 2.21
C THR A 148 -9.37 -16.74 0.77
N PRO A 149 -8.53 -16.32 -0.18
CA PRO A 149 -8.64 -16.79 -1.54
C PRO A 149 -8.29 -18.27 -1.61
N GLU A 150 -9.08 -19.05 -2.34
CA GLU A 150 -8.78 -20.45 -2.63
C GLU A 150 -8.51 -20.60 -4.13
N ALA A 151 -7.35 -21.14 -4.46
CA ALA A 151 -7.01 -21.46 -5.84
C ALA A 151 -7.93 -22.58 -6.35
N THR A 152 -8.57 -22.35 -7.49
CA THR A 152 -9.58 -23.26 -8.06
C THR A 152 -9.13 -23.93 -9.36
N GLY A 153 -7.99 -23.52 -9.94
CA GLY A 153 -7.53 -24.08 -11.22
C GLY A 153 -6.20 -23.55 -11.73
N THR A 154 -5.99 -23.65 -13.04
CA THR A 154 -4.75 -23.22 -13.73
C THR A 154 -4.78 -21.79 -14.24
N ASP A 155 -5.96 -21.16 -14.29
CA ASP A 155 -6.18 -19.88 -14.96
C ASP A 155 -6.23 -18.73 -13.94
N GLU A 156 -5.22 -18.68 -13.06
CA GLU A 156 -5.17 -17.81 -11.89
C GLU A 156 -3.78 -17.19 -11.71
N PHE A 157 -3.75 -15.89 -11.44
CA PHE A 157 -2.56 -15.24 -10.89
C PHE A 157 -2.66 -15.24 -9.37
N ARG A 158 -1.65 -15.82 -8.70
CA ARG A 158 -1.65 -16.04 -7.25
C ARG A 158 -0.53 -15.23 -6.60
N VAL A 159 -0.89 -14.47 -5.57
CA VAL A 159 0.07 -13.83 -4.67
C VAL A 159 0.08 -14.62 -3.37
N GLN A 160 1.27 -15.07 -2.97
CA GLN A 160 1.47 -15.92 -1.80
C GLN A 160 2.37 -15.24 -0.78
N ASN A 161 2.13 -15.51 0.51
CA ASN A 161 3.01 -15.05 1.58
C ASN A 161 4.25 -15.97 1.72
N SER A 162 5.15 -15.65 2.66
CA SER A 162 6.37 -16.43 2.91
C SER A 162 6.12 -17.89 3.33
N ASP A 163 4.92 -18.20 3.81
CA ASP A 163 4.51 -19.55 4.21
C ASP A 163 3.91 -20.35 3.04
N GLY A 164 3.79 -19.74 1.85
CA GLY A 164 3.17 -20.35 0.67
C GLY A 164 1.64 -20.30 0.65
N ASN A 165 1.01 -19.55 1.56
CA ASN A 165 -0.44 -19.38 1.58
C ASN A 165 -0.88 -18.30 0.59
N ASP A 166 -1.98 -18.53 -0.13
CA ASP A 166 -2.58 -17.51 -0.99
C ASP A 166 -3.12 -16.36 -0.15
N VAL A 167 -2.72 -15.14 -0.51
CA VAL A 167 -3.18 -13.89 0.12
C VAL A 167 -3.93 -12.98 -0.86
N ALA A 168 -3.69 -13.15 -2.15
CA ALA A 168 -4.54 -12.61 -3.21
C ALA A 168 -4.59 -13.56 -4.41
N ILE A 169 -5.73 -13.63 -5.09
CA ILE A 169 -5.90 -14.37 -6.34
C ILE A 169 -6.65 -13.49 -7.34
N ILE A 170 -6.12 -13.40 -8.55
CA ILE A 170 -6.83 -12.82 -9.69
C ILE A 170 -7.21 -13.96 -10.62
N LYS A 171 -8.52 -14.17 -10.81
CA LYS A 171 -9.04 -15.23 -11.65
C LYS A 171 -9.21 -14.72 -13.06
N ALA A 172 -8.47 -15.30 -14.01
CA ALA A 172 -8.62 -14.95 -15.42
C ALA A 172 -9.98 -15.44 -15.98
N ALA A 173 -10.64 -16.36 -15.28
CA ALA A 173 -11.88 -16.97 -15.74
C ALA A 173 -13.07 -16.00 -15.79
N ASP A 174 -13.16 -15.12 -14.79
CA ASP A 174 -14.26 -14.18 -14.54
C ASP A 174 -13.76 -12.75 -14.27
N GLY A 175 -12.44 -12.53 -14.17
CA GLY A 175 -11.85 -11.22 -13.87
C GLY A 175 -11.97 -10.80 -12.41
N TYR A 176 -12.29 -11.73 -11.50
CA TYR A 176 -12.48 -11.40 -10.09
C TYR A 176 -11.13 -11.34 -9.39
N VAL A 177 -11.01 -10.37 -8.48
CA VAL A 177 -9.83 -10.19 -7.62
C VAL A 177 -10.25 -10.51 -6.19
N TYR A 178 -9.69 -11.56 -5.62
CA TYR A 178 -9.92 -11.98 -4.24
C TYR A 178 -8.76 -11.54 -3.37
N LEU A 179 -9.04 -10.80 -2.31
CA LEU A 179 -8.08 -10.30 -1.35
C LEU A 179 -8.38 -10.85 0.03
N LYS A 180 -7.37 -11.42 0.68
CA LYS A 180 -7.44 -11.73 2.11
C LYS A 180 -7.53 -10.45 2.95
N GLY A 181 -6.83 -9.42 2.50
CA GLY A 181 -6.84 -8.08 3.09
C GLY A 181 -7.89 -7.18 2.45
N LYS A 182 -7.51 -5.93 2.24
CA LYS A 182 -8.34 -4.85 1.69
C LYS A 182 -7.73 -4.20 0.46
N LEU A 183 -8.56 -3.51 -0.30
CA LEU A 183 -8.20 -2.60 -1.36
C LEU A 183 -8.03 -1.18 -0.79
N TYR A 184 -6.92 -0.55 -1.14
CA TYR A 184 -6.62 0.84 -0.83
C TYR A 184 -6.40 1.61 -2.13
N GLU A 185 -7.15 2.69 -2.33
CA GLU A 185 -7.10 3.51 -3.55
C GLU A 185 -6.67 4.94 -3.23
N ASN A 186 -5.78 5.52 -4.05
CA ASN A 186 -5.21 6.86 -3.84
C ASN A 186 -4.70 7.10 -2.39
N PRO A 187 -3.85 6.21 -1.85
CA PRO A 187 -3.33 6.35 -0.48
C PRO A 187 -2.52 7.65 -0.26
#